data_AF-A0A2V9ZPM8-F1
#
_entry.id   AF-A0A2V9ZPM8-F1
#
_cell.length_a   1.000
_cell.length_b   1.000
_cell.length_c   1.000
_cell.angle_alpha   90.00
_cell.angle_beta   90.00
_cell.angle_gamma   90.00
#
_symmetry.space_group_name_H-M   'P 1'
#
loop_
_entity.id
_entity.type
_entity.pdbx_description
1 polymer ?
#
loop_
_entity_poly.entity_id
_entity_poly.type
_entity_poly.pdbx_seq_one_letter_code
_entity_poly.pdbx_strand_id
1 'polypeptide(L)'
;PFFMWVHLYDAHDPYDPPPPFKSRYASAPYDGEIAYADSAVGKLLTALRTKGIYEGALIAVMADHGESLGEHGESTHGVFLYDETLHVPLLLKLPADRGAGKKLEMRVGLVDVAPTILQEAGIPIPPGVQGQSLLTMINAASTATDDRPAYAETDYPHRAFGWSSLRALR
;
A
#
# COMPACT_ATOMS: atom_id res chain seq x y z
N PRO A 1 12.08 0.11 -21.49
CA PRO A 1 11.33 0.48 -20.26
C PRO A 1 10.12 -0.45 -20.14
N PHE A 2 9.74 -0.86 -18.93
CA PHE A 2 8.56 -1.70 -18.69
C PHE A 2 7.81 -1.20 -17.46
N PHE A 3 6.53 -1.57 -17.38
CA PHE A 3 5.72 -1.43 -16.19
C PHE A 3 5.26 -2.83 -15.79
N MET A 4 5.33 -3.15 -14.50
CA MET A 4 4.94 -4.45 -13.97
C MET A 4 4.09 -4.22 -12.72
N TRP A 5 2.88 -4.75 -12.75
CA TRP A 5 1.99 -4.80 -11.60
C TRP A 5 1.92 -6.23 -11.11
N VAL A 6 2.23 -6.43 -9.83
CA VAL A 6 2.17 -7.73 -9.16
C VAL A 6 1.16 -7.59 -8.04
N HIS A 7 0.11 -8.40 -8.11
CA HIS A 7 -0.93 -8.46 -7.10
C HIS A 7 -0.72 -9.74 -6.28
N LEU A 8 -0.52 -9.58 -4.98
CA LEU A 8 -0.51 -10.68 -4.02
C LEU A 8 -1.89 -10.65 -3.35
N TYR A 9 -2.54 -11.81 -3.31
CA TYR A 9 -3.86 -11.92 -2.69
C TYR A 9 -3.79 -11.94 -1.17
N ASP A 10 -2.72 -12.52 -0.62
CA ASP A 10 -2.47 -12.61 0.82
C ASP A 10 -1.98 -11.25 1.38
N ALA A 11 -2.33 -10.83 2.59
CA ALA A 11 -3.16 -11.56 3.57
C ALA A 11 -4.65 -11.23 3.42
N HIS A 12 -5.50 -12.25 3.30
CA HIS A 12 -6.94 -12.08 3.08
C HIS A 12 -7.72 -13.29 3.65
N ASP A 13 -8.88 -13.02 4.25
CA ASP A 13 -9.77 -14.07 4.78
C ASP A 13 -10.28 -15.04 3.69
N PRO A 14 -10.34 -16.37 3.92
CA PRO A 14 -9.91 -17.09 5.11
C PRO A 14 -8.39 -17.25 5.18
N TYR A 15 -7.82 -16.93 6.33
CA TYR A 15 -6.36 -16.97 6.53
C TYR A 15 -5.83 -18.41 6.56
N ASP A 16 -5.16 -18.84 5.48
CA ASP A 16 -4.57 -20.17 5.35
C ASP A 16 -3.19 -20.14 4.66
N PRO A 17 -2.16 -19.59 5.33
CA PRO A 17 -0.85 -19.47 4.72
C PRO A 17 -0.24 -20.84 4.40
N PRO A 18 0.56 -20.98 3.33
CA PRO A 18 1.17 -22.27 2.98
C PRO A 18 2.29 -22.65 3.98
N PRO A 19 2.69 -23.95 4.05
CA PRO A 19 3.90 -24.34 4.77
C PRO A 19 5.15 -23.64 4.19
N PRO A 20 6.14 -23.26 5.02
CA PRO A 20 6.21 -23.50 6.46
C PRO A 20 5.47 -22.46 7.31
N PHE A 21 4.91 -21.41 6.69
CA PHE A 21 4.25 -20.30 7.40
C PHE A 21 3.04 -20.77 8.21
N LYS A 22 2.23 -21.69 7.67
CA LYS A 22 1.13 -22.34 8.43
C LYS A 22 1.55 -22.84 9.80
N SER A 23 2.65 -23.59 9.86
CA SER A 23 3.15 -24.18 11.10
C SER A 23 3.86 -23.17 12.00
N ARG A 24 4.55 -22.19 11.41
CA ARG A 24 5.31 -21.17 12.16
C ARG A 24 4.39 -20.13 12.81
N TYR A 25 3.26 -19.86 12.19
CA TYR A 25 2.27 -18.85 12.59
C TYR A 25 0.92 -19.50 12.94
N ALA A 26 0.93 -20.71 13.50
CA ALA A 26 -0.29 -21.47 13.77
C ALA A 26 -1.28 -20.74 14.70
N SER A 27 -0.80 -19.84 15.56
CA SER A 27 -1.63 -19.00 16.45
C SER A 27 -2.01 -17.64 15.86
N ALA A 28 -1.46 -17.27 14.71
CA ALA A 28 -1.64 -15.97 14.07
C ALA A 28 -1.59 -16.13 12.53
N PRO A 29 -2.60 -16.80 11.92
CA PRO A 29 -2.54 -17.16 10.50
C PRO A 29 -2.44 -15.94 9.57
N TYR A 30 -3.03 -14.79 9.93
CA TYR A 30 -2.86 -13.52 9.23
C TYR A 30 -1.39 -13.09 9.13
N ASP A 31 -0.64 -13.14 10.23
CA ASP A 31 0.80 -12.86 10.24
C ASP A 31 1.58 -13.88 9.38
N GLY A 32 1.08 -15.12 9.33
CA GLY A 32 1.64 -16.16 8.46
C GLY A 32 1.48 -15.84 6.98
N GLU A 33 0.36 -15.25 6.60
CA GLU A 33 0.11 -14.78 5.23
C GLU A 33 0.96 -13.56 4.88
N ILE A 34 1.12 -12.61 5.81
CA ILE A 34 2.07 -11.51 5.66
C ILE A 34 3.48 -12.04 5.43
N ALA A 35 3.93 -13.01 6.25
CA ALA A 35 5.26 -13.62 6.12
C ALA A 35 5.43 -14.37 4.79
N TYR A 36 4.37 -15.00 4.29
CA TYR A 36 4.37 -15.63 2.97
C TYR A 36 4.48 -14.59 1.84
N ALA A 37 3.69 -13.52 1.90
CA ALA A 37 3.71 -12.42 0.94
C ALA A 37 5.10 -11.73 0.91
N ASP A 38 5.68 -11.45 2.08
CA ASP A 38 7.06 -10.94 2.21
C ASP A 38 8.08 -11.86 1.51
N SER A 39 7.95 -13.18 1.68
CA SER A 39 8.82 -14.14 1.01
C SER A 39 8.68 -14.11 -0.53
N ALA A 40 7.47 -13.87 -1.04
CA ALA A 40 7.20 -13.74 -2.46
C ALA A 40 7.80 -12.43 -3.02
N VAL A 41 7.64 -11.31 -2.29
CA VAL A 41 8.30 -10.04 -2.60
C VAL A 41 9.82 -10.22 -2.61
N GLY A 42 10.40 -10.88 -1.61
CA GLY A 42 11.83 -11.16 -1.54
C GLY A 42 12.37 -11.93 -2.76
N LYS A 43 11.63 -12.92 -3.26
CA LYS A 43 11.96 -13.66 -4.49
C LYS A 43 11.95 -12.73 -5.70
N LEU A 44 10.94 -11.88 -5.83
CA LEU A 44 10.85 -10.91 -6.92
C LEU A 44 12.02 -9.92 -6.90
N LEU A 45 12.30 -9.31 -5.74
CA LEU A 45 13.40 -8.36 -5.59
C LEU A 45 14.76 -9.02 -5.90
N THR A 46 14.96 -10.27 -5.47
CA THR A 46 16.17 -11.05 -5.79
C THR A 46 16.32 -11.27 -7.29
N ALA A 47 15.23 -11.61 -7.99
CA ALA A 47 15.24 -11.78 -9.44
C ALA A 47 15.55 -10.46 -10.17
N LEU A 48 14.98 -9.34 -9.72
CA LEU A 48 15.27 -8.01 -10.27
C LEU A 48 16.74 -7.62 -10.07
N ARG A 49 17.34 -7.92 -8.91
CA ARG A 49 18.77 -7.70 -8.65
C ARG A 49 19.65 -8.54 -9.55
N THR A 50 19.35 -9.83 -9.66
CA THR A 50 20.10 -10.78 -10.51
C THR A 50 20.10 -10.37 -11.98
N LYS A 51 19.00 -9.76 -12.45
CA LYS A 51 18.87 -9.25 -13.82
C LYS A 51 19.45 -7.84 -14.02
N GLY A 52 20.02 -7.22 -12.99
CA GLY A 52 20.54 -5.85 -13.06
C GLY A 52 19.47 -4.76 -13.22
N ILE A 53 18.19 -5.10 -12.96
CA ILE A 53 17.05 -4.19 -13.13
C ILE A 53 16.83 -3.37 -11.87
N TYR A 54 17.06 -3.96 -10.70
CA TYR A 54 16.71 -3.38 -9.40
C TYR A 54 17.22 -1.95 -9.24
N GLU A 55 18.48 -1.68 -9.55
CA GLU A 55 19.13 -0.38 -9.32
C GLU A 55 18.44 0.79 -10.04
N GLY A 56 18.03 0.58 -11.29
CA GLY A 56 17.38 1.58 -12.13
C GLY A 56 15.85 1.64 -12.00
N ALA A 57 15.24 0.76 -11.22
CA ALA A 57 13.78 0.69 -11.08
C ALA A 57 13.26 1.57 -9.93
N LEU A 58 12.11 2.21 -10.16
CA LEU A 58 11.19 2.59 -9.09
C LEU A 58 10.39 1.34 -8.69
N ILE A 59 10.32 1.05 -7.41
CA ILE A 59 9.54 -0.07 -6.85
C ILE A 59 8.62 0.51 -5.78
N ALA A 60 7.31 0.28 -5.92
CA ALA A 60 6.31 0.61 -4.93
C ALA A 60 5.73 -0.68 -4.34
N VAL A 61 5.69 -0.78 -3.01
CA VAL A 61 5.01 -1.86 -2.28
C VAL A 61 3.94 -1.22 -1.42
N MET A 62 2.68 -1.62 -1.60
CA MET A 62 1.55 -1.05 -0.89
C MET A 62 0.44 -2.10 -0.70
N ALA A 63 -0.41 -1.89 0.29
CA ALA A 63 -1.70 -2.58 0.38
C ALA A 63 -2.81 -1.67 -0.15
N ASP A 64 -3.89 -2.26 -0.63
CA ASP A 64 -5.09 -1.56 -1.11
C ASP A 64 -6.02 -1.14 0.04
N HIS A 65 -6.09 -1.96 1.11
CA HIS A 65 -6.70 -1.64 2.40
C HIS A 65 -5.99 -2.42 3.53
N GLY A 66 -6.36 -2.11 4.77
CA GLY A 66 -5.95 -2.85 5.96
C GLY A 66 -6.99 -3.90 6.37
N GLU A 67 -6.85 -4.47 7.55
CA GLU A 67 -7.71 -5.54 8.05
C GLU A 67 -8.10 -5.24 9.50
N SER A 68 -9.40 -5.29 9.83
CA SER A 68 -9.85 -4.88 11.16
C SER A 68 -9.55 -5.92 12.23
N LEU A 69 -9.43 -7.20 11.87
CA LEU A 69 -9.08 -8.30 12.79
C LEU A 69 -9.95 -8.38 14.07
N GLY A 70 -11.22 -7.96 13.97
CA GLY A 70 -12.16 -7.93 15.10
C GLY A 70 -12.22 -6.61 15.86
N GLU A 71 -11.31 -5.65 15.57
CA GLU A 71 -11.35 -4.33 16.18
C GLU A 71 -12.65 -3.60 15.81
N HIS A 72 -13.15 -2.78 16.74
CA HIS A 72 -14.42 -2.07 16.59
C HIS A 72 -15.64 -2.95 16.19
N GLY A 73 -15.56 -4.27 16.38
CA GLY A 73 -16.62 -5.22 16.06
C GLY A 73 -16.68 -5.64 14.59
N GLU A 74 -15.69 -5.30 13.76
CA GLU A 74 -15.58 -5.75 12.37
C GLU A 74 -14.56 -6.89 12.27
N SER A 75 -14.99 -8.08 11.83
CA SER A 75 -14.11 -9.25 11.77
C SER A 75 -13.06 -9.15 10.65
N THR A 76 -13.41 -8.48 9.55
CA THR A 76 -12.53 -8.30 8.39
C THR A 76 -12.45 -6.81 8.01
N HIS A 77 -12.92 -6.43 6.83
CA HIS A 77 -12.81 -5.08 6.29
C HIS A 77 -13.99 -4.75 5.38
N GLY A 78 -14.18 -3.46 5.12
CA GLY A 78 -15.10 -2.93 4.12
C GLY A 78 -16.34 -2.26 4.69
N VAL A 79 -16.76 -2.57 5.93
CA VAL A 79 -17.91 -1.94 6.59
C VAL A 79 -17.52 -0.60 7.19
N PHE A 80 -16.44 -0.52 7.98
CA PHE A 80 -16.06 0.70 8.69
C PHE A 80 -14.80 1.39 8.11
N LEU A 81 -14.67 2.67 8.45
CA LEU A 81 -13.59 3.57 7.99
C LEU A 81 -12.63 3.94 9.14
N TYR A 82 -12.26 2.94 9.95
CA TYR A 82 -11.28 3.09 11.02
C TYR A 82 -9.84 2.94 10.49
N ASP A 83 -8.85 3.22 11.34
CA ASP A 83 -7.44 3.19 10.88
C ASP A 83 -6.97 1.80 10.52
N GLU A 84 -7.55 0.77 11.14
CA GLU A 84 -7.23 -0.63 10.90
C GLU A 84 -7.48 -1.01 9.44
N THR A 85 -8.47 -0.39 8.77
CA THR A 85 -8.80 -0.63 7.35
C THR A 85 -8.21 0.41 6.41
N LEU A 86 -7.89 1.62 6.90
CA LEU A 86 -7.43 2.73 6.04
C LEU A 86 -5.92 2.97 6.07
N HIS A 87 -5.24 2.64 7.17
CA HIS A 87 -3.82 2.93 7.34
C HIS A 87 -2.96 1.77 6.85
N VAL A 88 -2.58 1.86 5.57
CA VAL A 88 -1.86 0.81 4.84
C VAL A 88 -0.36 1.08 4.69
N PRO A 89 0.48 0.03 4.52
CA PRO A 89 1.87 0.22 4.16
C PRO A 89 1.99 0.88 2.78
N LEU A 90 2.96 1.78 2.64
CA LEU A 90 3.42 2.33 1.37
C LEU A 90 4.94 2.51 1.43
N LEU A 91 5.68 1.65 0.75
CA LEU A 91 7.13 1.73 0.61
C LEU A 91 7.48 2.11 -0.82
N LEU A 92 8.38 3.09 -0.97
CA LEU A 92 8.91 3.52 -2.25
C LEU A 92 10.42 3.37 -2.27
N LYS A 93 10.93 2.60 -3.24
CA LYS A 93 12.34 2.58 -3.62
C LYS A 93 12.48 3.31 -4.93
N LEU A 94 13.30 4.37 -4.95
CA LEU A 94 13.61 5.13 -6.17
C LEU A 94 14.88 4.59 -6.86
N PRO A 95 15.09 4.87 -8.15
CA PRO A 95 16.34 4.56 -8.83
C PRO A 95 17.55 5.15 -8.10
N ALA A 96 18.67 4.41 -8.11
CA ALA A 96 19.91 4.76 -7.41
C ALA A 96 19.73 5.05 -5.91
N ASP A 97 18.76 4.41 -5.26
CA ASP A 97 18.45 4.50 -3.84
C ASP A 97 18.23 5.95 -3.35
N ARG A 98 17.73 6.83 -4.24
CA ARG A 98 17.41 8.21 -3.88
C ARG A 98 16.37 8.23 -2.76
N GLY A 99 16.72 8.90 -1.66
CA GLY A 99 15.85 9.00 -0.49
C GLY A 99 15.76 7.73 0.36
N ALA A 100 16.62 6.74 0.15
CA ALA A 100 16.66 5.54 0.98
C ALA A 100 16.80 5.88 2.48
N GLY A 101 16.07 5.13 3.31
CA GLY A 101 16.04 5.33 4.76
C GLY A 101 15.22 6.52 5.25
N LYS A 102 14.65 7.34 4.35
CA LYS A 102 13.72 8.41 4.75
C LYS A 102 12.37 7.81 5.16
N LYS A 103 11.84 8.28 6.29
CA LYS A 103 10.45 8.08 6.69
C LYS A 103 9.71 9.41 6.52
N LEU A 104 8.58 9.37 5.82
CA LEU A 104 7.69 10.52 5.68
C LEU A 104 6.57 10.36 6.71
N GLU A 105 6.43 11.32 7.63
CA GLU A 105 5.37 11.33 8.65
C GLU A 105 4.11 12.06 8.17
N MET A 106 4.15 12.69 7.00
CA MET A 106 3.01 13.40 6.43
C MET A 106 1.94 12.44 5.90
N ARG A 107 0.69 12.90 5.88
CA ARG A 107 -0.41 12.12 5.33
C ARG A 107 -0.30 12.00 3.80
N VAL A 108 -0.29 10.77 3.34
CA VAL A 108 -0.30 10.40 1.91
C VAL A 108 -1.43 9.41 1.66
N GLY A 109 -1.69 9.09 0.40
CA GLY A 109 -2.76 8.18 0.03
C GLY A 109 -2.42 7.44 -1.26
N LEU A 110 -3.08 6.31 -1.48
CA LEU A 110 -2.80 5.45 -2.63
C LEU A 110 -2.99 6.16 -3.99
N VAL A 111 -3.86 7.18 -4.02
CA VAL A 111 -4.07 8.06 -5.19
C VAL A 111 -2.80 8.80 -5.63
N ASP A 112 -1.82 8.98 -4.73
CA ASP A 112 -0.54 9.66 -5.00
C ASP A 112 0.45 8.77 -5.76
N VAL A 113 0.25 7.45 -5.76
CA VAL A 113 1.21 6.49 -6.34
C VAL A 113 1.27 6.61 -7.85
N ALA A 114 0.12 6.69 -8.52
CA ALA A 114 0.06 6.85 -9.97
C ALA A 114 0.81 8.11 -10.48
N PRO A 115 0.53 9.35 -9.99
CA PRO A 115 1.29 10.52 -10.41
C PRO A 115 2.78 10.46 -10.02
N THR A 116 3.13 9.78 -8.93
CA THR A 116 4.54 9.54 -8.55
C THR A 116 5.27 8.71 -9.60
N ILE A 117 4.68 7.59 -10.03
CA ILE A 117 5.25 6.70 -11.06
C ILE A 117 5.37 7.44 -12.40
N LEU A 118 4.32 8.16 -12.80
CA LEU A 118 4.32 8.92 -14.06
C LEU A 118 5.41 9.99 -14.06
N GLN A 119 5.55 10.74 -12.98
CA GLN A 119 6.59 11.76 -12.87
C GLN A 119 8.00 11.15 -12.91
N GLU A 120 8.25 10.03 -12.22
CA GLU A 120 9.56 9.36 -12.27
C GLU A 120 9.87 8.86 -13.69
N ALA A 121 8.86 8.35 -14.39
CA ALA A 121 9.00 7.88 -15.76
C ALA A 121 9.12 9.01 -16.81
N GLY A 122 9.01 10.29 -16.39
CA GLY A 122 9.00 11.44 -17.30
C GLY A 122 7.74 11.52 -18.17
N ILE A 123 6.65 10.89 -17.75
CA ILE A 123 5.36 10.87 -18.46
C ILE A 123 4.46 11.98 -17.89
N PRO A 124 3.84 12.83 -18.72
CA PRO A 124 2.90 13.84 -18.26
C PRO A 124 1.75 13.24 -17.46
N ILE A 125 1.41 13.84 -16.33
CA ILE A 125 0.27 13.42 -15.50
C ILE A 125 -1.02 13.86 -16.21
N PRO A 126 -1.95 12.93 -16.52
CA PRO A 126 -3.21 13.26 -17.17
C PRO A 126 -4.07 14.25 -16.36
N PRO A 127 -4.84 15.13 -17.02
CA PRO A 127 -5.87 15.93 -16.34
C PRO A 127 -6.85 15.03 -15.60
N GLY A 128 -7.25 15.44 -14.39
CA GLY A 128 -8.21 14.70 -13.56
C GLY A 128 -7.59 13.70 -12.58
N VAL A 129 -6.28 13.43 -12.66
CA VAL A 129 -5.57 12.74 -11.57
C VAL A 129 -5.62 13.62 -10.31
N GLN A 130 -6.19 13.08 -9.23
CA GLN A 130 -6.42 13.83 -8.00
C GLN A 130 -5.26 13.73 -7.00
N GLY A 131 -4.43 12.69 -7.10
CA GLY A 131 -3.26 12.51 -6.24
C GLY A 131 -2.13 13.47 -6.59
N GLN A 132 -1.17 13.59 -5.67
CA GLN A 132 0.02 14.39 -5.86
C GLN A 132 1.26 13.51 -5.86
N SER A 133 2.24 13.80 -6.72
CA SER A 133 3.46 13.01 -6.73
C SER A 133 4.28 13.21 -5.45
N LEU A 134 4.66 12.09 -4.85
CA LEU A 134 5.46 12.02 -3.63
C LEU A 134 6.94 12.38 -3.89
N LEU A 135 7.39 12.44 -5.15
CA LEU A 135 8.78 12.80 -5.47
C LEU A 135 9.13 14.21 -4.99
N THR A 136 8.18 15.14 -5.07
CA THR A 136 8.37 16.51 -4.59
C THR A 136 8.67 16.52 -3.09
N MET A 137 7.95 15.71 -2.32
CA MET A 137 8.14 15.55 -0.87
C MET A 137 9.45 14.86 -0.54
N ILE A 138 9.81 13.80 -1.29
CA ILE A 138 11.06 13.05 -1.09
C ILE A 138 12.29 13.93 -1.37
N ASN A 139 12.21 14.80 -2.37
CA ASN A 139 13.31 15.68 -2.78
C ASN A 139 13.43 16.95 -1.94
N ALA A 140 12.35 17.42 -1.30
CA ALA A 140 12.40 18.55 -0.39
C ALA A 140 13.20 18.20 0.88
N ALA A 141 14.13 19.06 1.27
CA ALA A 141 14.91 18.92 2.50
C ALA A 141 14.18 19.43 3.76
N SER A 142 12.86 19.68 3.70
CA SER A 142 12.16 20.51 4.68
C SER A 142 10.77 19.98 5.02
N THR A 143 10.61 19.64 6.30
CA THR A 143 9.57 19.96 7.31
C THR A 143 8.21 20.57 6.93
N ALA A 144 7.80 20.64 5.66
CA ALA A 144 6.47 21.09 5.30
C ALA A 144 5.46 19.99 5.63
N THR A 145 4.91 20.10 6.84
CA THR A 145 3.73 19.41 7.35
C THR A 145 2.48 19.93 6.65
N ASP A 146 2.42 19.82 5.32
CA ASP A 146 1.19 20.10 4.60
C ASP A 146 0.26 18.90 4.84
N ASP A 147 -0.38 18.92 6.02
CA ASP A 147 -1.33 17.90 6.46
C ASP A 147 -2.57 18.02 5.59
N ARG A 148 -2.47 17.41 4.41
CA ARG A 148 -3.54 17.42 3.43
C ARG A 148 -4.69 16.55 3.95
N PRO A 149 -5.93 16.97 3.72
CA PRO A 149 -7.06 16.16 4.11
C PRO A 149 -7.08 14.84 3.34
N ALA A 150 -7.39 13.74 4.02
CA ALA A 150 -7.60 12.44 3.39
C ALA A 150 -9.09 12.09 3.39
N TYR A 151 -9.63 11.89 2.20
CA TYR A 151 -11.00 11.42 1.99
C TYR A 151 -11.02 9.90 1.88
N ALA A 152 -11.97 9.27 2.58
CA ALA A 152 -12.28 7.85 2.42
C ALA A 152 -13.80 7.65 2.40
N GLU A 153 -14.24 6.63 1.68
CA GLU A 153 -15.65 6.25 1.62
C GLU A 153 -15.80 4.73 1.51
N THR A 154 -16.91 4.22 2.04
CA THR A 154 -17.35 2.86 1.74
C THR A 154 -18.85 2.83 1.49
N ASP A 155 -19.22 2.17 0.40
CA ASP A 155 -20.60 1.91 0.01
C ASP A 155 -21.02 0.47 0.34
N TYR A 156 -20.11 -0.35 0.87
CA TYR A 156 -20.36 -1.75 1.18
C TYR A 156 -21.52 -1.93 2.18
N PRO A 157 -21.62 -1.16 3.29
CA PRO A 157 -22.77 -1.27 4.21
C PRO A 157 -24.11 -1.07 3.51
N HIS A 158 -24.16 -0.12 2.57
CA HIS A 158 -25.36 0.17 1.81
C HIS A 158 -25.71 -0.95 0.83
N ARG A 159 -24.73 -1.40 0.04
CA ARG A 159 -24.94 -2.44 -0.99
C ARG A 159 -25.24 -3.82 -0.41
N ALA A 160 -24.59 -4.18 0.68
CA ALA A 160 -24.69 -5.51 1.27
C ALA A 160 -25.86 -5.64 2.25
N PHE A 161 -26.19 -4.56 3.00
CA PHE A 161 -27.14 -4.64 4.12
C PHE A 161 -28.26 -3.59 4.09
N GLY A 162 -28.26 -2.67 3.12
CA GLY A 162 -29.23 -1.58 3.05
C GLY A 162 -29.01 -0.49 4.11
N TRP A 163 -27.83 -0.45 4.74
CA TRP A 163 -27.46 0.58 5.71
C TRP A 163 -27.01 1.88 5.01
N SER A 164 -26.60 2.88 5.78
CA SER A 164 -26.01 4.09 5.21
C SER A 164 -24.55 3.85 4.79
N SER A 165 -24.17 4.36 3.62
CA SER A 165 -22.76 4.47 3.21
C SER A 165 -22.01 5.37 4.20
N LEU A 166 -20.72 5.11 4.39
CA LEU A 166 -19.88 5.90 5.28
C LEU A 166 -18.91 6.77 4.48
N ARG A 167 -18.61 7.95 5.04
CA ARG A 167 -17.60 8.87 4.50
C ARG A 167 -16.78 9.42 5.66
N ALA A 168 -15.49 9.57 5.44
CA ALA A 168 -14.55 10.14 6.38
C ALA A 168 -13.71 11.22 5.70
N LEU A 169 -13.42 12.29 6.44
CA LEU A 169 -12.43 13.30 6.10
C LEU A 169 -11.52 13.44 7.31
N ARG A 170 -10.24 13.14 7.12
CA ARG A 170 -9.20 13.26 8.15
C ARG A 170 -8.27 14.42 7.79
#